data_AF-A0A2S9XTT1-F1
#
_entry.id   AF-A0A2S9XTT1-F1
#
_cell.length_a   1.000
_cell.length_b   1.000
_cell.length_c   1.000
_cell.angle_alpha   90.00
_cell.angle_beta   90.00
_cell.angle_gamma   90.00
#
_symmetry.space_group_name_H-M   'P 1'
#
loop_
_entity.id
_entity.type
_entity.pdbx_description
1 polymer ?
#
loop_
_entity_poly.entity_id
_entity_poly.type
_entity_poly.pdbx_seq_one_letter_code
_entity_poly.pdbx_strand_id
1 'polypeptide(L)'
;MSRPRWLAPALLVALTISLTLAPGRGRATIAEQRARLPPPAACKDPVSGVWQSHSFNEMYQEWGRFTLTIRRVPDSPTLLEGEIVNESWYGPKTENVRGPCVGRLQYIVSMPGEGSYSDAGESVEFHGLSWKMEDPLCGIDGGFGYNLDRFSGVIDHEIQEFQTVNNDGGRYIDVPTVFRRISCDDTEDVEPRVTMVPPPLYPPEDKNSGCGLR
;
A
#
# COMPACT_ATOMS: atom_id res chain seq x y z
N MET A 1 9.10 29.49 -62.87
CA MET A 1 9.64 29.30 -61.49
C MET A 1 9.05 28.02 -60.93
N SER A 2 9.82 26.93 -60.94
CA SER A 2 9.35 25.59 -60.52
C SER A 2 9.62 25.40 -59.03
N ARG A 3 8.56 25.21 -58.22
CA ARG A 3 8.69 24.93 -56.78
C ARG A 3 9.23 23.50 -56.60
N PRO A 4 10.27 23.29 -55.76
CA PRO A 4 10.87 21.98 -55.59
C PRO A 4 9.90 21.03 -54.88
N ARG A 5 9.47 19.99 -55.60
CA ARG A 5 8.53 18.91 -55.17
C ARG A 5 9.07 17.99 -54.06
N TRP A 6 10.27 18.25 -53.54
CA TRP A 6 10.99 17.40 -52.59
C TRP A 6 10.71 17.74 -51.12
N LEU A 7 10.02 18.86 -50.85
CA LEU A 7 9.70 19.29 -49.48
C LEU A 7 8.57 18.47 -48.84
N ALA A 8 7.66 17.91 -49.64
CA ALA A 8 6.50 17.14 -49.16
C ALA A 8 6.87 15.82 -48.44
N PRO A 9 7.77 14.95 -48.97
CA PRO A 9 8.13 13.71 -48.29
C PRO A 9 8.94 13.95 -47.01
N ALA A 10 9.81 14.96 -46.97
CA ALA A 10 10.61 15.29 -45.79
C ALA A 10 9.74 15.73 -44.60
N LEU A 11 8.66 16.49 -44.86
CA LEU A 11 7.72 16.94 -43.85
C LEU A 11 6.87 15.78 -43.29
N LEU A 12 6.51 14.81 -44.13
CA LEU A 12 5.79 13.60 -43.72
C LEU A 12 6.63 12.70 -42.81
N VAL A 13 7.92 12.53 -43.12
CA VAL A 13 8.86 11.76 -42.30
C VAL A 13 9.11 12.44 -40.95
N ALA A 14 9.30 13.77 -40.94
CA ALA A 14 9.46 14.53 -39.70
C ALA A 14 8.20 14.48 -38.81
N LEU A 15 7.00 14.51 -39.41
CA LEU A 15 5.74 14.42 -38.67
C LEU A 15 5.54 13.01 -38.07
N THR A 16 5.85 11.95 -38.81
CA THR A 16 5.75 10.56 -38.32
C THR A 16 6.75 10.29 -37.20
N ILE A 17 8.01 10.73 -37.33
CA ILE A 17 9.01 10.63 -36.27
C ILE A 17 8.57 11.38 -34.99
N SER A 18 7.98 12.57 -35.15
CA SER A 18 7.50 13.38 -34.03
C SER A 18 6.29 12.76 -33.32
N LEU A 19 5.43 12.04 -34.05
CA LEU A 19 4.29 11.30 -33.49
C LEU A 19 4.70 10.00 -32.79
N THR A 20 5.81 9.36 -33.19
CA THR A 20 6.32 8.14 -32.54
C THR A 20 7.25 8.39 -31.36
N LEU A 21 7.89 9.56 -31.29
CA LEU A 21 8.82 9.94 -30.22
C LEU A 21 8.20 10.85 -29.15
N ALA A 22 6.93 11.23 -29.28
CA ALA A 22 6.21 11.86 -28.19
C ALA A 22 6.03 10.83 -27.07
N PRO A 23 6.68 10.98 -25.89
CA PRO A 23 6.41 10.10 -24.77
C PRO A 23 4.92 10.18 -24.48
N GLY A 24 4.22 9.05 -24.61
CA GLY A 24 2.81 9.00 -24.29
C GLY A 24 2.62 9.52 -22.88
N ARG A 25 1.80 10.56 -22.71
CA ARG A 25 1.23 10.96 -21.42
C ARG A 25 0.20 9.90 -21.00
N GLY A 26 0.68 8.67 -20.83
CA GLY A 26 -0.12 7.55 -20.39
C GLY A 26 -0.45 7.73 -18.92
N ARG A 27 -1.68 7.33 -18.56
CA ARG A 27 -2.11 7.10 -17.18
C ARG A 27 -0.98 6.40 -16.41
N ALA A 28 -0.73 6.78 -15.16
CA ALA A 28 0.32 6.22 -14.31
C ALA A 28 0.48 4.70 -14.53
N THR A 29 1.57 4.32 -15.21
CA THR A 29 1.72 2.95 -15.70
C THR A 29 2.01 1.99 -14.54
N ILE A 30 1.69 0.71 -14.70
CA ILE A 30 2.07 -0.33 -13.73
C ILE A 30 3.58 -0.28 -13.45
N ALA A 31 4.40 -0.06 -14.48
CA ALA A 31 5.85 0.09 -14.34
C ALA A 31 6.24 1.28 -13.45
N GLU A 32 5.54 2.41 -13.55
CA GLU A 32 5.76 3.55 -12.66
C GLU A 32 5.38 3.23 -11.21
N GLN A 33 4.25 2.55 -10.97
CA GLN A 33 3.85 2.12 -9.62
C GLN A 33 4.92 1.20 -9.03
N ARG A 34 5.34 0.20 -9.81
CA ARG A 34 6.37 -0.78 -9.46
C ARG A 34 7.69 -0.15 -9.04
N ALA A 35 8.12 0.89 -9.75
CA ALA A 35 9.38 1.59 -9.48
C ALA A 35 9.39 2.34 -8.14
N ARG A 36 8.21 2.59 -7.54
CA ARG A 36 8.06 3.30 -6.26
C ARG A 36 7.96 2.37 -5.06
N LEU A 37 7.82 1.07 -5.29
CA LEU A 37 7.63 0.08 -4.22
C LEU A 37 8.99 -0.43 -3.72
N PRO A 38 9.10 -0.78 -2.42
CA PRO A 38 10.27 -1.45 -1.87
C PRO A 38 10.60 -2.76 -2.61
N PRO A 39 11.77 -3.36 -2.35
CA PRO A 39 12.06 -4.71 -2.85
C PRO A 39 11.02 -5.73 -2.36
N PRO A 40 10.72 -6.78 -3.17
CA PRO A 40 9.77 -7.81 -2.77
C PRO A 40 10.33 -8.70 -1.65
N ALA A 41 9.45 -9.09 -0.72
CA ALA A 41 9.74 -10.12 0.27
C ALA A 41 9.29 -11.49 -0.24
N ALA A 42 10.17 -12.49 -0.12
CA ALA A 42 9.85 -13.88 -0.48
C ALA A 42 9.38 -14.63 0.77
N CYS A 43 8.11 -15.04 0.77
CA CYS A 43 7.47 -15.67 1.93
C CYS A 43 7.06 -17.11 1.62
N LYS A 44 6.99 -17.93 2.68
CA LYS A 44 6.52 -19.32 2.56
C LYS A 44 5.05 -19.38 2.15
N ASP A 45 4.23 -18.52 2.75
CA ASP A 45 2.81 -18.44 2.41
C ASP A 45 2.60 -17.70 1.07
N PRO A 46 1.79 -18.25 0.14
CA PRO A 46 1.56 -17.62 -1.16
C PRO A 46 0.75 -16.32 -1.07
N VAL A 47 -0.04 -16.10 -0.01
CA VAL A 47 -0.94 -14.93 0.12
C VAL A 47 -0.66 -14.07 1.35
N SER A 48 -0.36 -14.66 2.52
CA SER A 48 -0.13 -13.91 3.75
C SER A 48 1.11 -13.01 3.69
N GLY A 49 1.00 -11.84 4.33
CA GLY A 49 2.06 -10.84 4.35
C GLY A 49 1.53 -9.42 4.33
N VAL A 50 2.48 -8.48 4.29
CA VAL A 50 2.21 -7.06 4.15
C VAL A 50 2.44 -6.67 2.70
N TRP A 51 1.39 -6.14 2.08
CA TRP A 51 1.35 -5.75 0.68
C TRP A 51 1.18 -4.25 0.57
N GLN A 52 2.04 -3.58 -0.20
CA GLN A 52 1.98 -2.13 -0.36
C GLN A 52 1.77 -1.74 -1.82
N SER A 53 0.87 -0.80 -2.06
CA SER A 53 0.73 -0.08 -3.33
C SER A 53 1.11 1.39 -3.15
N HIS A 54 1.43 2.05 -4.25
CA HIS A 54 1.76 3.47 -4.25
C HIS A 54 1.52 4.07 -5.63
N SER A 55 0.42 4.80 -5.77
CA SER A 55 -0.06 5.29 -7.07
C SER A 55 -0.44 6.76 -7.02
N PHE A 56 -0.40 7.38 -8.19
CA PHE A 56 -0.84 8.76 -8.39
C PHE A 56 -2.07 8.77 -9.29
N ASN A 57 -3.16 9.35 -8.80
CA ASN A 57 -4.37 9.60 -9.55
C ASN A 57 -4.27 10.97 -10.23
N GLU A 58 -4.05 10.96 -11.55
CA GLU A 58 -3.90 12.19 -12.34
C GLU A 58 -5.19 13.03 -12.41
N MET A 59 -6.37 12.40 -12.31
CA MET A 59 -7.65 13.10 -12.36
C MET A 59 -7.87 13.96 -11.11
N TYR A 60 -7.53 13.44 -9.94
CA TYR A 60 -7.74 14.13 -8.66
C TYR A 60 -6.49 14.82 -8.11
N GLN A 61 -5.33 14.67 -8.77
CA GLN A 61 -4.03 15.13 -8.27
C GLN A 61 -3.76 14.59 -6.85
N GLU A 62 -4.08 13.31 -6.68
CA GLU A 62 -4.05 12.61 -5.39
C GLU A 62 -3.04 11.48 -5.44
N TRP A 63 -2.25 11.37 -4.39
CA TRP A 63 -1.46 10.20 -4.10
C TRP A 63 -2.22 9.30 -3.17
N GLY A 64 -2.20 8.00 -3.46
CA GLY A 64 -2.71 6.96 -2.58
C GLY A 64 -1.62 5.94 -2.30
N ARG A 65 -1.47 5.57 -1.03
CA ARG A 65 -0.62 4.48 -0.58
C ARG A 65 -1.45 3.55 0.27
N PHE A 66 -1.76 2.39 -0.29
CA PHE A 66 -2.45 1.34 0.44
C PHE A 66 -1.45 0.36 1.03
N THR A 67 -1.70 -0.06 2.26
CA THR A 67 -1.01 -1.19 2.90
C THR A 67 -2.07 -2.21 3.31
N LEU A 68 -1.99 -3.41 2.74
CA LEU A 68 -2.81 -4.55 3.13
C LEU A 68 -1.96 -5.43 4.05
N THR A 69 -2.43 -5.68 5.26
CA THR A 69 -1.91 -6.76 6.09
C THR A 69 -2.88 -7.91 5.94
N ILE A 70 -2.44 -9.00 5.28
CA ILE A 70 -3.28 -10.16 4.99
C ILE A 70 -2.77 -11.37 5.77
N ARG A 71 -3.67 -12.02 6.49
CA ARG A 71 -3.42 -13.25 7.25
C ARG A 71 -4.44 -14.32 6.86
N ARG A 72 -4.06 -15.59 7.03
CA ARG A 72 -5.03 -16.68 6.95
C ARG A 72 -5.86 -16.72 8.22
N VAL A 73 -7.14 -16.98 8.07
CA VAL A 73 -7.98 -17.34 9.21
C VAL A 73 -7.54 -18.73 9.70
N PRO A 74 -7.35 -18.95 11.01
CA PRO A 74 -7.02 -20.26 11.57
C PRO A 74 -7.96 -21.36 11.06
N ASP A 75 -7.40 -22.53 10.77
CA ASP A 75 -8.13 -23.70 10.26
C ASP A 75 -8.82 -23.51 8.90
N SER A 76 -8.54 -22.41 8.18
CA SER A 76 -9.08 -22.17 6.84
C SER A 76 -7.98 -21.99 5.78
N PRO A 77 -7.95 -22.82 4.73
CA PRO A 77 -7.01 -22.65 3.61
C PRO A 77 -7.44 -21.55 2.64
N THR A 78 -8.65 -21.02 2.74
CA THR A 78 -9.20 -20.09 1.75
C THR A 78 -9.62 -18.75 2.34
N LEU A 79 -9.95 -18.67 3.63
CA LEU A 79 -10.41 -17.43 4.25
C LEU A 79 -9.23 -16.57 4.69
N LEU A 80 -9.38 -15.27 4.46
CA LEU A 80 -8.38 -14.26 4.80
C LEU A 80 -8.98 -13.22 5.77
N GLU A 81 -8.13 -12.68 6.62
CA GLU A 81 -8.45 -11.57 7.51
C GLU A 81 -7.29 -10.57 7.57
N GLY A 82 -7.54 -9.37 8.08
CA GLY A 82 -6.49 -8.42 8.39
C GLY A 82 -6.94 -6.96 8.37
N GLU A 83 -6.13 -6.11 7.75
CA GLU A 83 -6.37 -4.65 7.74
C GLU A 83 -5.94 -4.02 6.42
N ILE A 84 -6.68 -3.00 6.00
CA ILE A 84 -6.34 -2.09 4.90
C ILE A 84 -6.06 -0.71 5.52
N VAL A 85 -4.89 -0.15 5.28
CA VAL A 85 -4.55 1.23 5.63
C VAL A 85 -4.40 2.03 4.35
N ASN A 86 -5.06 3.18 4.24
CA ASN A 86 -4.87 4.12 3.15
C ASN A 86 -4.28 5.43 3.68
N GLU A 87 -3.09 5.79 3.20
CA GLU A 87 -2.52 7.12 3.33
C GLU A 87 -2.74 7.88 2.01
N SER A 88 -3.51 8.97 2.07
CA SER A 88 -3.84 9.79 0.91
C SER A 88 -3.42 11.23 1.10
N TRP A 89 -2.93 11.87 0.04
CA TRP A 89 -2.66 13.30 0.04
C TRP A 89 -2.79 13.92 -1.35
N TYR A 90 -3.27 15.17 -1.40
CA TYR A 90 -3.26 15.94 -2.64
C TYR A 90 -1.90 16.60 -2.89
N GLY A 91 -1.40 16.47 -4.12
CA GLY A 91 -0.16 17.12 -4.53
C GLY A 91 0.25 16.83 -5.98
N PRO A 92 1.32 17.49 -6.45
CA PRO A 92 1.83 17.24 -7.79
C PRO A 92 2.40 15.82 -7.91
N LYS A 93 2.47 15.29 -9.14
CA LYS A 93 3.08 13.99 -9.48
C LYS A 93 4.57 13.87 -9.10
N THR A 94 5.21 14.97 -8.69
CA THR A 94 6.59 14.98 -8.19
C THR A 94 6.68 14.79 -6.67
N GLU A 95 5.59 14.94 -5.93
CA GLU A 95 5.51 14.81 -4.47
C GLU A 95 5.15 13.37 -4.06
N ASN A 96 6.00 12.41 -4.46
CA ASN A 96 5.81 10.97 -4.20
C ASN A 96 6.01 10.58 -2.73
N VAL A 97 6.44 11.49 -1.88
CA VAL A 97 6.41 11.34 -0.43
C VAL A 97 5.59 12.50 0.08
N ARG A 98 4.66 12.20 0.99
CA ARG A 98 3.82 13.21 1.63
C ARG A 98 4.70 14.30 2.24
N GLY A 99 4.52 15.54 1.77
CA GLY A 99 5.11 16.73 2.35
C GLY A 99 4.35 17.23 3.59
N PRO A 100 4.78 18.35 4.18
CA PRO A 100 4.06 18.95 5.30
C PRO A 100 2.61 19.32 4.92
N CYS A 101 1.73 19.34 5.92
CA CYS A 101 0.36 19.84 5.77
C CYS A 101 0.40 21.34 5.41
N VAL A 102 -0.06 21.66 4.21
CA VAL A 102 -0.12 23.03 3.66
C VAL A 102 -1.55 23.40 3.23
N GLY A 103 -2.55 22.98 4.01
CA GLY A 103 -3.98 23.22 3.75
C GLY A 103 -4.60 22.36 2.65
N ARG A 104 -3.85 21.41 2.08
CA ARG A 104 -4.35 20.39 1.13
C ARG A 104 -4.86 19.17 1.89
N LEU A 105 -5.81 18.44 1.32
CA LEU A 105 -6.30 17.18 1.88
C LEU A 105 -5.14 16.20 2.11
N GLN A 106 -4.99 15.73 3.34
CA GLN A 106 -4.09 14.66 3.75
C GLN A 106 -4.77 13.88 4.87
N TYR A 107 -4.81 12.55 4.76
CA TYR A 107 -5.41 11.70 5.78
C TYR A 107 -4.82 10.30 5.79
N ILE A 108 -5.01 9.64 6.92
CA ILE A 108 -4.79 8.20 7.08
C ILE A 108 -6.10 7.60 7.59
N VAL A 109 -6.62 6.61 6.87
CA VAL A 109 -7.76 5.79 7.30
C VAL A 109 -7.34 4.34 7.40
N SER A 110 -7.96 3.60 8.31
CA SER A 110 -7.82 2.15 8.37
C SER A 110 -9.17 1.45 8.33
N MET A 111 -9.15 0.23 7.84
CA MET A 111 -10.32 -0.62 7.68
C MET A 111 -9.96 -2.05 8.09
N PRO A 112 -10.65 -2.66 9.07
CA PRO A 112 -10.57 -4.12 9.22
C PRO A 112 -11.00 -4.77 7.90
N GLY A 113 -10.25 -5.77 7.47
CA GLY A 113 -10.42 -6.42 6.18
C GLY A 113 -10.68 -7.92 6.32
N GLU A 114 -11.46 -8.45 5.39
CA GLU A 114 -11.64 -9.88 5.19
C GLU A 114 -11.52 -10.21 3.70
N GLY A 115 -11.36 -11.49 3.39
CA GLY A 115 -11.24 -11.90 2.02
C GLY A 115 -11.23 -13.39 1.80
N SER A 116 -10.92 -13.76 0.56
CA SER A 116 -10.73 -15.15 0.18
C SER A 116 -9.60 -15.32 -0.82
N TYR A 117 -8.97 -16.49 -0.78
CA TYR A 117 -7.93 -16.94 -1.68
C TYR A 117 -8.34 -18.24 -2.35
N SER A 118 -8.09 -18.33 -3.65
CA SER A 118 -8.34 -19.53 -4.46
C SER A 118 -7.05 -20.01 -5.11
N ASP A 119 -6.57 -21.17 -4.69
CA ASP A 119 -5.36 -21.81 -5.25
C ASP A 119 -5.48 -22.11 -6.75
N ALA A 120 -6.69 -22.42 -7.24
CA ALA A 120 -6.92 -22.83 -8.62
C ALA A 120 -6.71 -21.69 -9.65
N GLY A 121 -6.64 -20.44 -9.20
CA GLY A 121 -6.43 -19.28 -10.06
C GLY A 121 -5.54 -18.21 -9.46
N GLU A 122 -4.85 -18.51 -8.36
CA GLU A 122 -4.01 -17.58 -7.57
C GLU A 122 -4.72 -16.24 -7.30
N SER A 123 -6.05 -16.32 -7.17
CA SER A 123 -6.92 -15.15 -7.12
C SER A 123 -7.23 -14.80 -5.67
N VAL A 124 -7.16 -13.51 -5.38
CA VAL A 124 -7.49 -12.95 -4.06
C VAL A 124 -8.62 -11.93 -4.22
N GLU A 125 -9.58 -12.01 -3.32
CA GLU A 125 -10.51 -10.92 -3.02
C GLU A 125 -10.25 -10.46 -1.58
N PHE A 126 -10.12 -9.16 -1.36
CA PHE A 126 -9.92 -8.58 -0.03
C PHE A 126 -10.60 -7.21 0.07
N HIS A 127 -11.45 -7.01 1.07
CA HIS A 127 -12.25 -5.78 1.21
C HIS A 127 -12.34 -5.28 2.65
N GLY A 128 -12.50 -3.97 2.78
CA GLY A 128 -12.78 -3.34 4.07
C GLY A 128 -14.20 -3.60 4.56
N LEU A 129 -14.37 -3.73 5.88
CA LEU A 129 -15.65 -3.98 6.54
C LEU A 129 -16.28 -2.72 7.14
N SER A 130 -15.43 -1.82 7.63
CA SER A 130 -15.77 -0.50 8.14
C SER A 130 -14.52 0.37 8.01
N TRP A 131 -14.64 1.68 8.14
CA TRP A 131 -13.48 2.58 8.13
C TRP A 131 -13.44 3.42 9.39
N LYS A 132 -12.23 3.78 9.79
CA LYS A 132 -11.95 4.77 10.82
C LYS A 132 -10.89 5.74 10.33
N MET A 133 -11.05 7.00 10.72
CA MET A 133 -10.01 8.01 10.56
C MET A 133 -8.95 7.77 11.63
N GLU A 134 -7.73 7.43 11.22
CA GLU A 134 -6.59 7.32 12.12
C GLU A 134 -5.99 8.70 12.38
N ASP A 135 -5.75 9.46 11.31
CA ASP A 135 -5.13 10.78 11.40
C ASP A 135 -5.70 11.71 10.31
N PRO A 136 -6.51 12.72 10.69
CA PRO A 136 -6.95 13.77 9.78
C PRO A 136 -5.87 14.85 9.65
N LEU A 137 -4.72 14.46 9.07
CA LEU A 137 -3.51 15.27 9.01
C LEU A 137 -3.77 16.71 8.53
N CYS A 138 -4.60 16.89 7.48
CA CYS A 138 -4.83 18.20 6.88
C CYS A 138 -6.05 18.25 5.97
N GLY A 139 -6.73 19.40 5.89
CA GLY A 139 -7.77 19.64 4.86
C GLY A 139 -8.99 18.72 4.97
N ILE A 140 -9.21 18.12 6.13
CA ILE A 140 -10.40 17.32 6.47
C ILE A 140 -11.43 18.24 7.12
N ASP A 141 -12.65 18.24 6.61
CA ASP A 141 -13.78 18.95 7.20
C ASP A 141 -14.74 17.97 7.90
N GLY A 142 -15.76 18.51 8.59
CA GLY A 142 -16.73 17.71 9.32
C GLY A 142 -17.67 16.86 8.44
N GLY A 143 -17.59 16.98 7.12
CA GLY A 143 -18.38 16.21 6.16
C GLY A 143 -17.60 15.08 5.49
N PHE A 144 -16.35 14.83 5.90
CA PHE A 144 -15.51 13.81 5.28
C PHE A 144 -16.16 12.42 5.39
N GLY A 145 -16.30 11.77 4.24
CA GLY A 145 -16.74 10.38 4.11
C GLY A 145 -15.71 9.59 3.32
N TYR A 146 -15.68 8.28 3.58
CA TYR A 146 -14.79 7.35 2.92
C TYR A 146 -15.58 6.12 2.45
N ASN A 147 -15.30 5.64 1.24
CA ASN A 147 -15.87 4.40 0.74
C ASN A 147 -14.92 3.24 0.99
N LEU A 148 -15.45 2.08 1.34
CA LEU A 148 -14.62 0.92 1.66
C LEU A 148 -13.94 0.37 0.41
N ASP A 149 -12.63 0.22 0.47
CA ASP A 149 -11.88 -0.36 -0.63
C ASP A 149 -12.14 -1.85 -0.77
N ARG A 150 -12.22 -2.31 -2.02
CA ARG A 150 -12.38 -3.71 -2.39
C ARG A 150 -11.40 -4.03 -3.49
N PHE A 151 -10.41 -4.84 -3.17
CA PHE A 151 -9.38 -5.27 -4.12
C PHE A 151 -9.66 -6.71 -4.55
N SER A 152 -9.73 -6.94 -5.85
CA SER A 152 -9.77 -8.28 -6.43
C SER A 152 -8.77 -8.42 -7.55
N GLY A 153 -8.12 -9.58 -7.65
CA GLY A 153 -7.02 -9.75 -8.59
C GLY A 153 -6.30 -11.09 -8.48
N VAL A 154 -5.10 -11.14 -9.06
CA VAL A 154 -4.22 -12.32 -9.07
C VAL A 154 -2.86 -11.99 -8.49
N ILE A 155 -2.25 -12.95 -7.80
CA ILE A 155 -0.87 -12.84 -7.32
C ILE A 155 0.07 -13.46 -8.34
N ASP A 156 1.10 -12.71 -8.74
CA ASP A 156 2.27 -13.23 -9.43
C ASP A 156 3.34 -13.56 -8.38
N HIS A 157 3.54 -14.86 -8.13
CA HIS A 157 4.48 -15.34 -7.12
C HIS A 157 5.95 -15.21 -7.55
N GLU A 158 6.25 -15.06 -8.84
CA GLU A 158 7.65 -14.92 -9.30
C GLU A 158 8.20 -13.55 -8.92
N ILE A 159 7.37 -12.52 -9.02
CA ILE A 159 7.75 -11.13 -8.71
C ILE A 159 7.12 -10.59 -7.42
N GLN A 160 6.34 -11.42 -6.72
CA GLN A 160 5.63 -11.10 -5.47
C GLN A 160 4.74 -9.85 -5.61
N GLU A 161 3.93 -9.82 -6.67
CA GLU A 161 3.01 -8.71 -6.97
C GLU A 161 1.57 -9.17 -7.01
N PHE A 162 0.70 -8.45 -6.30
CA PHE A 162 -0.74 -8.64 -6.35
C PHE A 162 -1.31 -7.59 -7.31
N GLN A 163 -1.75 -8.06 -8.49
CA GLN A 163 -2.29 -7.24 -9.56
C GLN A 163 -3.81 -7.18 -9.42
N THR A 164 -4.33 -6.01 -9.03
CA THR A 164 -5.72 -5.88 -8.58
C THR A 164 -6.47 -4.81 -9.33
N VAL A 165 -7.78 -4.85 -9.15
CA VAL A 165 -8.69 -3.74 -9.41
C VAL A 165 -9.28 -3.31 -8.07
N ASN A 166 -9.20 -2.03 -7.75
CA ASN A 166 -9.98 -1.44 -6.66
C ASN A 166 -11.39 -1.13 -7.17
N ASN A 167 -12.40 -1.45 -6.36
CA ASN A 167 -13.79 -1.13 -6.63
C ASN A 167 -14.47 -0.58 -5.37
N ASP A 168 -14.08 0.65 -4.98
CA ASP A 168 -14.56 1.31 -3.76
C ASP A 168 -16.02 1.79 -3.85
N GLY A 169 -16.67 1.71 -5.01
CA GLY A 169 -18.01 2.28 -5.23
C GLY A 169 -18.07 3.81 -5.28
N GLY A 170 -16.90 4.48 -5.30
CA GLY A 170 -16.74 5.92 -5.31
C GLY A 170 -15.80 6.42 -6.41
N ARG A 171 -14.67 7.01 -6.01
CA ARG A 171 -13.70 7.62 -6.96
C ARG A 171 -12.75 6.59 -7.57
N TYR A 172 -12.63 5.42 -6.94
CA TYR A 172 -11.73 4.35 -7.31
C TYR A 172 -12.51 3.11 -7.76
N ILE A 173 -13.52 3.32 -8.62
CA ILE A 173 -14.26 2.24 -9.30
C ILE A 173 -13.42 1.76 -10.49
N ASP A 174 -13.21 0.45 -10.56
CA ASP A 174 -12.47 -0.24 -11.62
C ASP A 174 -11.05 0.32 -11.84
N VAL A 175 -10.37 0.76 -10.77
CA VAL A 175 -9.02 1.33 -10.85
C VAL A 175 -7.95 0.26 -10.66
N PRO A 176 -7.10 -0.01 -11.68
CA PRO A 176 -5.99 -0.93 -11.54
C PRO A 176 -5.01 -0.47 -10.46
N THR A 177 -4.69 -1.36 -9.53
CA THR A 177 -3.78 -1.11 -8.42
C THR A 177 -2.82 -2.28 -8.32
N VAL A 178 -1.52 -2.00 -8.21
CA VAL A 178 -0.51 -3.05 -8.03
C VAL A 178 0.07 -2.95 -6.64
N PHE A 179 0.01 -4.05 -5.91
CA PHE A 179 0.68 -4.19 -4.64
C PHE A 179 1.92 -5.05 -4.80
N ARG A 180 2.93 -4.77 -3.99
CA ARG A 180 4.08 -5.63 -3.80
C ARG A 180 4.12 -6.12 -2.37
N ARG A 181 4.46 -7.39 -2.18
CA ARG A 181 4.72 -7.91 -0.85
C ARG A 181 6.02 -7.33 -0.30
N ILE A 182 5.94 -6.57 0.79
CA ILE A 182 7.09 -5.88 1.41
C ILE A 182 7.56 -6.56 2.69
N SER A 183 6.74 -7.42 3.30
CA SER A 183 7.09 -8.22 4.48
C SER A 183 6.28 -9.51 4.50
N CYS A 184 6.84 -10.56 5.10
CA CYS A 184 6.11 -11.75 5.46
C CYS A 184 5.31 -11.52 6.74
N ASP A 185 4.20 -12.24 6.88
CA ASP A 185 3.47 -12.35 8.14
C ASP A 185 4.15 -13.47 8.94
N ASP A 186 5.35 -13.18 9.45
CA ASP A 186 6.16 -14.11 10.24
C ASP A 186 5.67 -14.17 11.69
N THR A 187 4.35 -14.26 11.90
CA THR A 187 3.81 -14.92 13.08
C THR A 187 4.13 -16.41 12.98
N GLU A 188 5.43 -16.76 13.01
CA GLU A 188 5.82 -18.01 13.64
C GLU A 188 5.33 -17.90 15.08
N ASP A 189 4.64 -18.94 15.58
CA ASP A 189 4.28 -19.09 16.98
C ASP A 189 5.45 -18.56 17.82
N VAL A 190 5.26 -17.41 18.46
CA VAL A 190 6.22 -16.90 19.42
C VAL A 190 6.09 -17.86 20.59
N GLU A 191 6.87 -18.95 20.56
CA GLU A 191 7.10 -19.74 21.76
C GLU A 191 7.43 -18.74 22.86
N PRO A 192 6.73 -18.79 24.01
CA PRO A 192 6.85 -17.77 25.02
C PRO A 192 8.32 -17.67 25.40
N ARG A 193 8.97 -16.56 25.01
CA ARG A 193 10.32 -16.26 25.47
C ARG A 193 10.19 -16.11 26.97
N VAL A 194 10.63 -17.13 27.71
CA VAL A 194 10.71 -17.07 29.17
C VAL A 194 11.72 -15.98 29.49
N THR A 195 11.21 -14.78 29.76
CA THR A 195 12.03 -13.68 30.26
C THR A 195 12.37 -14.01 31.70
N MET A 196 13.49 -14.69 31.92
CA MET A 196 14.04 -14.84 33.27
C MET A 196 14.41 -13.44 33.76
N VAL A 197 13.62 -12.91 34.69
CA VAL A 197 14.01 -11.71 35.44
C VAL A 197 15.32 -12.04 36.15
N PRO A 198 16.41 -11.29 35.91
CA PRO A 198 17.65 -11.50 36.64
C PRO A 198 17.37 -11.40 38.14
N PRO A 199 17.91 -12.30 38.98
CA PRO A 199 17.75 -12.18 40.42
C PRO A 199 18.22 -10.78 40.86
N PRO A 200 17.52 -10.15 41.82
CA PRO A 200 17.88 -8.82 42.28
C PRO A 200 19.35 -8.82 42.72
N LEU A 201 20.12 -7.86 42.20
CA LEU A 201 21.55 -7.70 42.53
C LEU A 201 21.79 -7.34 44.00
N TYR A 202 20.74 -6.92 44.71
CA TYR A 202 20.81 -6.49 46.09
C TYR A 202 19.78 -7.25 46.91
N PRO A 203 20.15 -7.74 48.11
CA PRO A 203 19.18 -8.26 49.06
C PRO A 203 18.18 -7.14 49.44
N PRO A 204 16.91 -7.50 49.71
CA PRO A 204 15.92 -6.51 50.15
C PRO A 204 16.43 -5.82 51.43
N GLU A 205 16.32 -4.49 51.47
CA GLU A 205 16.66 -3.73 52.67
C GLU A 205 15.69 -4.10 53.79
N ASP A 206 16.20 -4.81 54.81
CA ASP A 206 15.47 -5.04 56.05
C ASP A 206 15.27 -3.70 56.76
N LYS A 207 14.08 -3.10 56.58
CA LYS A 207 13.66 -1.86 57.25
C LYS A 207 13.58 -1.93 58.78
N ASN A 208 14.10 -2.98 59.42
CA ASN A 208 13.96 -3.23 60.87
C ASN A 208 15.28 -3.47 61.63
N SER A 209 16.45 -3.25 61.04
CA SER A 209 17.71 -3.28 61.82
C SER A 209 18.09 -1.87 62.32
N GLY A 210 17.27 -1.33 63.22
CA GLY A 210 17.66 -0.18 64.03
C GLY A 210 18.80 -0.57 64.97
N CYS A 211 20.02 -0.10 64.69
CA CYS A 211 21.13 -0.15 65.64
C CYS A 211 20.80 0.76 66.83
N GLY A 212 20.37 0.15 67.94
CA GLY A 212 20.29 0.83 69.24
C GLY A 212 21.68 1.22 69.70
N LEU A 213 21.94 2.53 69.74
CA LEU A 213 23.04 3.10 70.52
C LEU A 213 22.57 3.24 71.97
N ARG A 214 23.33 2.59 72.86
CA ARG A 214 23.29 2.76 74.32
C ARG A 214 23.79 4.14 74.72
#